data_AF-A0A7W3JGK4-F1
#
_entry.id   AF-A0A7W3JGK4-F1
#
_cell.length_a   1.000
_cell.length_b   1.000
_cell.length_c   1.000
_cell.angle_alpha   90.00
_cell.angle_beta   90.00
_cell.angle_gamma   90.00
#
_symmetry.space_group_name_H-M   'P 1'
#
loop_
_entity.id
_entity.type
_entity.pdbx_description
1 polymer ?
#
loop_
_entity_poly.entity_id
_entity_poly.type
_entity_poly.pdbx_seq_one_letter_code
_entity_poly.pdbx_strand_id
1 'polypeptide(L)'
;MAIGDAAAAAGLATYTSNQDIRLGYENDNRRGDEIAAVMARTTRVENRNIVNAGLSSAQTDGSGTISVAHGLGVIPKGVTVSVVTGSTIPEHLTAVVVNGSISRTNFAFRVYRHDDGRNGQAFTGNTVQFTWVAVG
;
A
#
# COMPACT_ATOMS: atom_id res chain seq x y z
N MET A 1 30.89 2.27 -12.45
CA MET A 1 29.80 2.70 -13.34
C MET A 1 30.39 3.72 -14.28
N ALA A 2 30.36 3.42 -15.58
CA ALA A 2 30.68 4.36 -16.63
C ALA A 2 29.53 5.36 -16.83
N ILE A 3 29.84 6.50 -17.44
CA ILE A 3 28.86 7.53 -17.79
C ILE A 3 27.92 6.96 -18.86
N GLY A 4 26.61 7.03 -18.63
CA GLY A 4 25.56 6.46 -19.46
C GLY A 4 25.08 5.07 -19.02
N ASP A 5 25.73 4.41 -18.07
CA ASP A 5 25.30 3.08 -17.59
C ASP A 5 23.89 3.11 -16.99
N ALA A 6 23.58 4.16 -16.21
CA ALA A 6 22.28 4.29 -15.57
C ALA A 6 21.21 4.71 -16.59
N ALA A 7 21.56 5.58 -17.54
CA ALA A 7 20.72 5.94 -18.67
C ALA A 7 20.34 4.71 -19.50
N ALA A 8 21.32 3.88 -19.89
CA ALA A 8 21.09 2.66 -20.66
C ALA A 8 20.21 1.66 -19.90
N ALA A 9 20.46 1.46 -18.60
CA ALA A 9 19.65 0.59 -17.76
C ALA A 9 18.19 1.09 -17.61
N ALA A 10 17.97 2.40 -17.68
CA ALA A 10 16.64 3.02 -17.70
C ALA A 10 15.98 3.04 -19.10
N GLY A 11 16.65 2.51 -20.13
CA GLY A 11 16.17 2.51 -21.51
C GLY A 11 16.29 3.86 -22.22
N LEU A 12 17.10 4.79 -21.70
CA LEU A 12 17.38 6.08 -22.32
C LEU A 12 18.47 5.93 -23.39
N ALA A 13 18.45 6.83 -24.38
CA ALA A 13 19.46 6.87 -25.42
C ALA A 13 20.85 7.16 -24.81
N THR A 14 21.86 6.41 -25.27
CA THR A 14 23.25 6.57 -24.85
C THR A 14 24.17 6.57 -26.06
N TYR A 15 25.27 7.30 -25.94
CA TYR A 15 26.27 7.46 -26.98
C TYR A 15 27.57 6.79 -26.57
N THR A 16 28.24 6.11 -27.50
CA THR A 16 29.48 5.39 -27.18
C THR A 16 30.66 6.35 -27.02
N SER A 17 31.62 6.01 -26.15
CA SER A 17 32.79 6.84 -25.81
C SER A 17 33.74 7.14 -26.98
N ASN A 18 33.54 6.49 -28.13
CA ASN A 18 34.34 6.67 -29.34
C ASN A 18 33.90 7.91 -30.15
N GLN A 19 32.83 8.58 -29.72
CA GLN A 19 32.28 9.77 -30.36
C GLN A 19 32.79 11.02 -29.63
N ASP A 20 33.35 11.97 -30.39
CA ASP A 20 34.22 13.07 -29.95
C ASP A 20 33.65 13.90 -28.76
N ILE A 21 34.48 14.21 -27.75
CA ILE A 21 34.13 15.06 -26.59
C ILE A 21 33.64 16.44 -27.05
N ARG A 22 34.15 16.91 -28.21
CA ARG A 22 33.73 18.17 -28.84
C ARG A 22 32.25 18.20 -29.25
N LEU A 23 31.63 17.03 -29.44
CA LEU A 23 30.23 16.89 -29.82
C LEU A 23 29.28 16.87 -28.61
N GLY A 24 29.82 16.88 -27.38
CA GLY A 24 29.02 17.01 -26.15
C GLY A 24 28.40 15.71 -25.62
N TYR A 25 28.68 14.57 -26.24
CA TYR A 25 28.04 13.28 -25.90
C TYR A 25 28.29 12.80 -24.47
N GLU A 26 29.45 13.12 -23.87
CA GLU A 26 29.67 12.85 -22.44
C GLU A 26 28.70 13.63 -21.53
N ASN A 27 28.38 14.87 -21.90
CA ASN A 27 27.41 15.68 -21.17
C ASN A 27 25.99 15.14 -21.37
N ASP A 28 25.67 14.63 -22.56
CA ASP A 28 24.36 14.02 -22.84
C ASP A 28 24.17 12.71 -22.08
N ASN A 29 25.19 11.85 -22.05
CA ASN A 29 25.14 10.62 -21.25
C ASN A 29 25.07 10.92 -19.74
N ARG A 30 25.80 11.94 -19.26
CA ARG A 30 25.72 12.38 -17.86
C ARG A 30 24.33 12.90 -17.52
N ARG A 31 23.72 13.70 -18.40
CA ARG A 31 22.32 14.14 -18.27
C ARG A 31 21.36 12.95 -18.30
N GLY A 32 21.61 11.95 -19.14
CA GLY A 32 20.84 10.70 -19.16
C GLY A 32 20.88 9.98 -17.82
N ASP A 33 22.06 9.88 -17.20
CA ASP A 33 22.22 9.26 -15.87
C ASP A 33 21.48 10.06 -14.78
N GLU A 34 21.54 11.38 -14.83
CA GLU A 34 20.79 12.26 -13.92
C GLU A 34 19.27 12.06 -14.07
N ILE A 35 18.77 11.98 -15.30
CA ILE A 35 17.35 11.71 -15.59
C ILE A 35 16.97 10.32 -15.07
N ALA A 36 17.78 9.29 -15.33
CA ALA A 36 17.55 7.95 -14.82
C ALA A 36 17.47 7.93 -13.28
N ALA A 37 18.35 8.67 -12.60
CA ALA A 37 18.31 8.82 -11.15
C ALA A 37 17.04 9.52 -10.66
N VAL A 38 16.56 10.56 -11.37
CA VAL A 38 15.29 11.23 -11.08
C VAL A 38 14.10 10.30 -11.29
N MET A 39 14.04 9.55 -12.39
CA MET A 39 12.98 8.56 -12.65
C MET A 39 12.91 7.53 -11.53
N ALA A 40 14.05 6.95 -11.14
CA ALA A 40 14.14 6.00 -10.03
C ALA A 40 13.75 6.61 -8.68
N ARG A 41 13.92 7.93 -8.49
CA ARG A 41 13.47 8.65 -7.31
C ARG A 41 11.96 8.91 -7.35
N THR A 42 11.41 9.32 -8.49
CA THR A 42 9.97 9.56 -8.68
C THR A 42 9.17 8.29 -8.43
N THR A 43 9.56 7.15 -9.02
CA THR A 43 8.93 5.84 -8.74
C THR A 43 8.98 5.49 -7.25
N ARG A 44 10.07 5.82 -6.55
CA ARG A 44 10.17 5.62 -5.11
C ARG A 44 9.25 6.54 -4.31
N VAL A 45 9.04 7.78 -4.76
CA VAL A 45 8.15 8.75 -4.09
C VAL A 45 6.68 8.40 -4.34
N GLU A 46 6.32 8.05 -5.57
CA GLU A 46 4.97 7.57 -5.93
C GLU A 46 4.59 6.36 -5.07
N ASN A 47 5.51 5.41 -4.88
CA ASN A 47 5.30 4.25 -4.02
C ASN A 47 5.32 4.54 -2.51
N ARG A 48 5.74 5.74 -2.07
CA ARG A 48 5.89 6.06 -0.63
C ARG A 48 4.67 6.79 -0.05
N ASN A 49 3.83 7.40 -0.87
CA ASN A 49 2.74 8.28 -0.43
C ASN A 49 1.34 7.81 -0.84
N ILE A 50 1.16 6.54 -1.23
CA ILE A 50 -0.17 6.04 -1.60
C ILE A 50 -0.96 5.76 -0.32
N VAL A 51 -2.00 6.55 -0.08
CA VAL A 51 -2.96 6.32 1.00
C VAL A 51 -4.32 6.07 0.38
N ASN A 52 -5.00 5.02 0.82
CA ASN A 52 -6.41 4.80 0.49
C ASN A 52 -7.19 4.54 1.77
N ALA A 53 -8.45 4.97 1.77
CA ALA A 53 -9.33 4.88 2.92
C ALA A 53 -10.77 4.74 2.45
N GLY A 54 -11.62 4.22 3.33
CA GLY A 54 -13.03 4.08 3.03
C GLY A 54 -13.89 3.90 4.27
N LEU A 55 -15.17 4.21 4.10
CA LEU A 55 -16.25 3.72 4.95
C LEU A 55 -16.87 2.52 4.25
N SER A 56 -17.06 1.43 4.96
CA SER A 56 -17.58 0.19 4.39
C SER A 56 -18.51 -0.51 5.37
N SER A 57 -19.37 -1.38 4.83
CA SER A 57 -20.25 -2.25 5.59
C SER A 57 -20.12 -3.65 5.03
N ALA A 58 -19.77 -4.62 5.87
CA ALA A 58 -19.61 -6.01 5.44
C ALA A 58 -20.03 -6.97 6.54
N GLN A 59 -20.50 -8.16 6.14
CA GLN A 59 -20.82 -9.22 7.06
C GLN A 59 -19.55 -9.99 7.44
N THR A 60 -19.35 -10.20 8.74
CA THR A 60 -18.27 -11.04 9.26
C THR A 60 -18.53 -12.52 8.92
N ASP A 61 -17.48 -13.25 8.57
CA ASP A 61 -17.57 -14.69 8.33
C ASP A 61 -17.74 -15.52 9.61
N GLY A 62 -17.68 -16.86 9.49
CA GLY A 62 -17.79 -17.80 10.61
C GLY A 62 -16.65 -17.71 11.63
N SER A 63 -15.60 -16.94 11.35
CA SER A 63 -14.48 -16.65 12.25
C SER A 63 -14.44 -15.19 12.72
N GLY A 64 -15.44 -14.38 12.37
CA GLY A 64 -15.51 -12.96 12.72
C GLY A 64 -14.66 -12.07 11.81
N THR A 65 -14.22 -12.58 10.66
CA THR A 65 -13.26 -11.91 9.78
C THR A 65 -13.97 -11.21 8.62
N ILE A 66 -13.44 -10.05 8.22
CA ILE A 66 -13.84 -9.29 7.03
C ILE A 66 -12.60 -9.08 6.17
N SER A 67 -12.72 -9.32 4.86
CA SER A 67 -11.69 -9.00 3.86
C SER A 67 -12.08 -7.72 3.12
N VAL A 68 -11.13 -6.80 2.96
CA VAL A 68 -11.33 -5.48 2.35
C VAL A 68 -10.36 -5.32 1.19
N ALA A 69 -10.88 -4.97 0.02
CA ALA A 69 -10.07 -4.56 -1.10
C ALA A 69 -9.63 -3.10 -0.90
N HIS A 70 -8.33 -2.83 -0.88
CA HIS A 70 -7.79 -1.48 -0.63
C HIS A 70 -7.26 -0.80 -1.89
N GLY A 71 -7.12 -1.52 -3.01
CA GLY A 71 -6.82 -0.93 -4.33
C GLY A 71 -5.46 -0.23 -4.48
N LEU A 72 -4.51 -0.42 -3.55
CA LEU A 72 -3.23 0.28 -3.60
C LEU A 72 -2.25 -0.30 -4.64
N GLY A 73 -2.44 -1.55 -5.07
CA GLY A 73 -1.52 -2.26 -5.97
C GLY A 73 -0.17 -2.63 -5.34
N VAL A 74 0.11 -2.15 -4.13
CA VAL A 74 1.27 -2.45 -3.29
C VAL A 74 0.82 -3.03 -1.95
N ILE A 75 1.69 -3.77 -1.27
CA ILE A 75 1.40 -4.27 0.08
C ILE A 75 1.47 -3.08 1.05
N PRO A 76 0.38 -2.73 1.76
CA PRO A 76 0.41 -1.67 2.75
C PRO A 76 1.50 -1.88 3.81
N LYS A 77 2.23 -0.81 4.15
CA LYS A 77 3.12 -0.76 5.33
C LYS A 77 2.35 -0.68 6.64
N GLY A 78 1.12 -0.19 6.59
CA GLY A 78 0.25 -0.06 7.76
C GLY A 78 -1.22 -0.04 7.36
N VAL A 79 -2.05 -0.67 8.19
CA VAL A 79 -3.51 -0.67 8.07
C VAL A 79 -4.10 -0.34 9.43
N THR A 80 -5.02 0.61 9.46
CA THR A 80 -5.82 0.93 10.64
C THR A 80 -7.29 0.72 10.30
N VAL A 81 -8.03 0.10 11.22
CA VAL A 81 -9.47 -0.14 11.09
C VAL A 81 -10.15 0.35 12.36
N SER A 82 -11.24 1.09 12.22
CA SER A 82 -12.11 1.48 13.32
C SER A 82 -13.52 1.03 13.01
N VAL A 83 -14.12 0.27 13.93
CA VAL A 83 -15.54 -0.06 13.85
C VAL A 83 -16.35 1.19 14.21
N VAL A 84 -17.38 1.51 13.42
CA VAL A 84 -18.26 2.65 13.67
C VAL A 84 -19.47 2.15 14.44
N THR A 85 -19.55 2.48 15.73
CA THR A 85 -20.68 2.14 16.61
C THR A 85 -21.76 3.21 16.48
N GLY A 86 -22.60 3.07 15.45
CA GLY A 86 -23.77 3.93 15.21
C GLY A 86 -25.06 3.18 14.93
N SER A 87 -25.09 1.86 15.12
CA SER A 87 -26.26 1.02 14.85
C SER A 87 -26.50 0.02 15.98
N THR A 88 -27.57 -0.79 15.87
CA THR A 88 -28.10 -1.80 16.83
C THR A 88 -27.12 -2.90 17.29
N ILE A 89 -25.82 -2.70 17.08
CA ILE A 89 -24.70 -3.60 17.33
C ILE A 89 -24.15 -3.32 18.75
N PRO A 90 -23.59 -4.33 19.46
CA PRO A 90 -23.00 -4.14 20.78
C PRO A 90 -22.04 -2.94 20.86
N GLU A 91 -22.14 -2.15 21.94
CA GLU A 91 -21.40 -0.89 22.13
C GLU A 91 -19.87 -1.05 22.22
N HIS A 92 -19.38 -2.29 22.32
CA HIS A 92 -17.97 -2.59 22.57
C HIS A 92 -17.46 -3.63 21.57
N LEU A 93 -17.20 -3.21 20.33
CA LEU A 93 -16.50 -4.01 19.34
C LEU A 93 -15.06 -3.54 19.16
N THR A 94 -14.14 -4.48 18.99
CA THR A 94 -12.73 -4.20 18.65
C THR A 94 -12.39 -4.90 17.35
N ALA A 95 -11.70 -4.20 16.45
CA ALA A 95 -11.17 -4.77 15.22
C ALA A 95 -9.66 -4.93 15.34
N VAL A 96 -9.15 -6.09 14.93
CA VAL A 96 -7.72 -6.38 14.88
C VAL A 96 -7.37 -6.86 13.48
N VAL A 97 -6.41 -6.20 12.83
CA VAL A 97 -5.90 -6.63 11.52
C VAL A 97 -5.25 -8.01 11.66
N VAL A 98 -5.62 -8.94 10.78
CA VAL A 98 -5.09 -10.30 10.80
C VAL A 98 -3.69 -10.29 10.20
N ASN A 99 -2.69 -10.53 11.05
CA ASN A 99 -1.29 -10.63 10.61
C ASN A 99 -1.14 -11.73 9.54
N GLY A 100 -0.45 -11.40 8.44
CA GLY A 100 -0.25 -12.30 7.30
C GLY A 100 -1.36 -12.29 6.25
N SER A 101 -2.47 -11.57 6.49
CA SER A 101 -3.58 -11.43 5.52
C SER A 101 -3.56 -10.10 4.76
N ILE A 102 -2.47 -9.34 4.85
CA ILE A 102 -2.26 -8.11 4.07
C ILE A 102 -1.52 -8.47 2.78
N SER A 103 -2.11 -8.14 1.64
CA SER A 103 -1.60 -8.40 0.29
C SER A 103 -1.52 -7.11 -0.52
N ARG A 104 -1.21 -7.21 -1.83
CA ARG A 104 -1.19 -6.06 -2.75
C ARG A 104 -2.58 -5.48 -3.05
N THR A 105 -3.62 -6.25 -2.80
CA THR A 105 -4.99 -5.90 -3.21
C THR A 105 -5.96 -5.89 -2.05
N ASN A 106 -5.70 -6.68 -1.00
CA ASN A 106 -6.61 -6.90 0.11
C ASN A 106 -5.90 -6.89 1.46
N PHE A 107 -6.64 -6.57 2.51
CA PHE A 107 -6.29 -6.92 3.88
C PHE A 107 -7.48 -7.59 4.55
N ALA A 108 -7.24 -8.30 5.66
CA ALA A 108 -8.31 -8.83 6.49
C ALA A 108 -8.17 -8.34 7.94
N PHE A 109 -9.30 -8.15 8.60
CA PHE A 109 -9.36 -7.87 10.03
C PHE A 109 -10.45 -8.72 10.68
N ARG A 110 -10.25 -9.05 11.94
CA ARG A 110 -11.20 -9.79 12.76
C ARG A 110 -11.85 -8.87 13.77
N VAL A 111 -13.16 -9.01 13.93
CA VAL A 111 -13.96 -8.25 14.88
C VAL A 111 -14.23 -9.12 16.10
N TYR A 112 -13.93 -8.58 17.28
CA TYR A 112 -14.18 -9.21 18.57
C TYR A 112 -15.18 -8.38 19.36
N ARG A 113 -15.92 -9.08 20.22
CA ARG A 113 -16.83 -8.46 21.17
C ARG A 113 -16.14 -8.22 22.51
N HIS A 114 -16.51 -7.13 23.16
CA HIS A 114 -16.11 -6.74 24.51
C HIS A 114 -17.35 -6.37 25.33
N ASP A 115 -18.44 -7.12 25.18
CA ASP A 115 -19.68 -6.98 25.94
C ASP A 115 -19.83 -8.03 27.04
N ASP A 116 -20.80 -7.81 27.93
CA ASP A 116 -21.04 -8.57 29.16
C ASP A 116 -20.99 -10.09 28.95
N GLY A 117 -19.88 -10.70 29.40
CA GLY A 117 -19.66 -12.15 29.37
C GLY A 117 -19.19 -12.73 28.03
N ARG A 118 -18.96 -11.91 26.99
CA ARG A 118 -18.51 -12.37 25.66
C ARG A 118 -17.19 -11.73 25.21
N ASN A 119 -16.45 -11.18 26.16
CA ASN A 119 -15.16 -10.53 25.95
C ASN A 119 -14.17 -11.45 25.19
N GLY A 120 -13.65 -10.96 24.07
CA GLY A 120 -12.69 -11.68 23.21
C GLY A 120 -13.32 -12.70 22.25
N GLN A 121 -14.64 -12.88 22.26
CA GLN A 121 -15.31 -13.75 21.29
C GLN A 121 -15.38 -13.11 19.92
N ALA A 122 -15.19 -13.90 18.86
CA ALA A 122 -15.36 -13.43 17.49
C ALA A 122 -16.81 -12.98 17.26
N PHE A 123 -16.98 -11.79 16.66
CA PHE A 123 -18.29 -11.31 16.26
C PHE A 123 -18.62 -11.92 14.89
N THR A 124 -19.23 -13.11 14.88
CA THR A 124 -19.46 -13.91 13.67
C THR A 124 -20.84 -13.66 13.05
N GLY A 125 -20.97 -13.71 11.72
CA GLY A 125 -22.27 -13.67 11.02
C GLY A 125 -23.06 -12.36 11.08
N ASN A 126 -22.45 -11.27 11.54
CA ASN A 126 -23.12 -9.97 11.68
C ASN A 126 -22.55 -8.94 10.70
N THR A 127 -23.38 -8.01 10.26
CA THR A 127 -22.95 -6.86 9.46
C THR A 127 -22.30 -5.83 10.37
N VAL A 128 -21.09 -5.39 10.00
CA VAL A 128 -20.31 -4.38 10.72
C VAL A 128 -20.04 -3.21 9.79
N GLN A 129 -20.30 -1.99 10.27
CA GLN A 129 -19.84 -0.77 9.63
C GLN A 129 -18.47 -0.37 10.20
N PHE A 130 -17.55 0.02 9.34
CA PHE A 130 -16.19 0.34 9.73
C PHE A 130 -15.55 1.35 8.79
N THR A 131 -14.66 2.17 9.33
CA THR A 131 -13.70 2.95 8.56
C THR A 131 -12.37 2.24 8.52
N TRP A 132 -11.64 2.43 7.43
CA TRP A 132 -10.30 1.87 7.28
C TRP A 132 -9.38 2.84 6.56
N VAL A 133 -8.10 2.74 6.86
CA VAL A 133 -7.00 3.47 6.21
C VAL A 133 -5.86 2.48 5.95
N ALA A 134 -5.34 2.47 4.73
CA ALA A 134 -4.18 1.70 4.33
C ALA A 134 -3.11 2.64 3.72
N VAL A 135 -1.87 2.45 4.15
CA VAL A 135 -0.72 3.26 3.72
C VAL A 135 0.27 2.37 2.98
N GLY A 136 0.57 2.70 1.73
CA GLY A 136 1.50 1.99 0.82
C GLY A 136 2.97 2.20 1.12
#